data_AF-A0A1I8A6N2-F1
#
_entry.id   AF-A0A1I8A6N2-F1
#
_cell.length_a   1.000
_cell.length_b   1.000
_cell.length_c   1.000
_cell.angle_alpha   90.00
_cell.angle_beta   90.00
_cell.angle_gamma   90.00
#
_symmetry.space_group_name_H-M   'P 1'
#
loop_
_entity.id
_entity.type
_entity.pdbx_description
1 polymer ?
#
loop_
_entity_poly.entity_id
_entity_poly.type
_entity_poly.pdbx_seq_one_letter_code
_entity_poly.pdbx_strand_id
1 'polypeptide(L)'
;MKLLFKIAAKKILVQELPIYADSLPKTVLINCQRYAKMLVFYDYCSSIPIPPLPTVPEECFVFYENVDINFPRTFDRAEKVMDPVAIFMYYVELGNLEGVRRLWSRLDDHQKVRIYNCNDEVVIFLADYFETGVALPGNSLVSIHGKAKFKNFNTCAFIFKLYPVPTRGFILICEFCIALEHEDDSWEANCEQLAGLVALKDFQVEIDDRGVTDLETTIRSNYSKYLRLPKNCRIPEVDEFARERIGPYEPCDVPDSDYPDVAW
;
A
#
# COMPACT_ATOMS: atom_id res chain seq x y z
N MET A 1 13.34 -0.19 -27.61
CA MET A 1 14.29 0.86 -27.17
C MET A 1 15.71 0.46 -27.60
N LYS A 2 16.58 1.37 -28.10
CA LYS A 2 17.93 1.00 -28.59
C LYS A 2 18.84 0.54 -27.44
N LEU A 3 19.70 -0.46 -27.69
CA LEU A 3 20.60 -1.11 -26.70
C LEU A 3 21.47 -0.13 -25.91
N LEU A 4 22.01 0.90 -26.57
CA LEU A 4 22.85 1.93 -25.94
C LEU A 4 22.12 2.69 -24.82
N PHE A 5 20.83 2.97 -24.98
CA PHE A 5 20.04 3.65 -23.94
C PHE A 5 19.86 2.77 -22.71
N LYS A 6 19.66 1.46 -22.92
CA LYS A 6 19.53 0.50 -21.81
C LYS A 6 20.81 0.44 -20.98
N ILE A 7 21.97 0.38 -21.66
CA ILE A 7 23.29 0.36 -21.01
C ILE A 7 23.52 1.65 -20.22
N ALA A 8 23.23 2.81 -20.83
CA ALA A 8 23.41 4.10 -20.19
C ALA A 8 22.51 4.25 -18.96
N ALA A 9 21.21 3.97 -19.07
CA ALA A 9 20.27 4.09 -17.97
C ALA A 9 20.58 3.11 -16.83
N LYS A 10 20.96 1.86 -17.13
CA LYS A 10 21.41 0.91 -16.10
C LYS A 10 22.66 1.41 -15.38
N LYS A 11 23.63 1.97 -16.11
CA LYS A 11 24.85 2.52 -15.50
C LYS A 11 24.56 3.74 -14.64
N ILE A 12 23.67 4.62 -15.09
CA ILE A 12 23.23 5.79 -14.33
C ILE A 12 22.58 5.36 -13.02
N LEU A 13 21.65 4.40 -13.07
CA LEU A 13 20.95 3.91 -11.88
C LEU A 13 21.92 3.26 -10.89
N VAL A 14 22.78 2.35 -11.35
CA VAL A 14 23.72 1.60 -10.50
C VAL A 14 24.82 2.48 -9.90
N GLN A 15 25.23 3.55 -10.60
CA GLN A 15 26.33 4.43 -10.18
C GLN A 15 25.82 5.78 -9.65
N GLU A 16 24.50 5.93 -9.44
CA GLU A 16 23.84 7.16 -8.98
C GLU A 16 24.32 8.42 -9.73
N LEU A 17 24.54 8.30 -11.05
CA LEU A 17 25.14 9.38 -11.82
C LEU A 17 24.14 10.52 -12.05
N PRO A 18 24.53 11.79 -11.86
CA PRO A 18 23.67 12.91 -12.19
C PRO A 18 23.42 12.96 -13.70
N ILE A 19 22.16 13.05 -14.10
CA ILE A 19 21.77 13.30 -15.50
C ILE A 19 21.66 14.82 -15.68
N TYR A 20 22.66 15.42 -16.31
CA TYR A 20 22.60 16.83 -16.69
C TYR A 20 21.66 17.00 -17.89
N ALA A 21 20.45 17.50 -17.63
CA ALA A 21 19.38 17.65 -18.63
C ALA A 21 19.83 18.48 -19.85
N ASP A 22 20.73 19.44 -19.63
CA ASP A 22 21.25 20.35 -20.67
C ASP A 22 22.29 19.70 -21.59
N SER A 23 22.79 18.51 -21.23
CA SER A 23 23.88 17.84 -21.95
C SER A 23 23.42 16.78 -22.95
N LEU A 24 22.11 16.46 -22.99
CA LEU A 24 21.57 15.40 -23.82
C LEU A 24 20.42 15.92 -24.70
N PRO A 25 20.28 15.43 -25.96
CA PRO A 25 19.08 15.69 -26.74
C PRO A 25 17.83 15.24 -25.98
N LYS A 26 16.77 16.06 -25.99
CA LYS A 26 15.52 15.81 -25.24
C LYS A 26 14.97 14.38 -25.41
N THR A 27 14.98 13.87 -26.63
CA THR A 27 14.51 12.50 -26.93
C THR A 27 15.37 11.41 -26.27
N VAL A 28 16.68 11.63 -26.13
CA VAL A 28 17.60 10.72 -25.46
C VAL A 28 17.33 10.73 -23.96
N LEU A 29 17.20 11.92 -23.37
CA LEU A 29 16.89 12.11 -21.96
C LEU A 29 15.58 11.39 -21.58
N ILE A 30 14.51 11.60 -22.34
CA ILE A 30 13.20 10.97 -22.12
C ILE A 30 13.30 9.44 -22.17
N ASN A 31 14.03 8.88 -23.14
CA ASN A 31 14.17 7.43 -23.24
C ASN A 31 14.97 6.83 -22.08
N CYS A 32 16.03 7.51 -21.63
CA CYS A 32 16.79 7.10 -20.46
C CYS A 32 15.93 7.13 -19.19
N GLN A 33 15.15 8.20 -18.98
CA GLN A 33 14.26 8.33 -17.83
C GLN A 33 13.18 7.25 -17.81
N ARG A 34 12.54 6.98 -18.96
CA ARG A 34 11.55 5.89 -19.09
C ARG A 34 12.14 4.53 -18.73
N TYR A 35 13.34 4.23 -19.22
CA TYR A 35 13.99 2.96 -18.89
C TYR A 35 14.39 2.89 -17.42
N ALA A 36 14.88 3.98 -16.83
CA ALA A 36 15.18 4.03 -15.41
C ALA A 36 13.93 3.75 -14.56
N LYS A 37 12.77 4.35 -14.91
CA LYS A 37 11.48 4.05 -14.25
C LYS A 37 11.08 2.57 -14.37
N MET A 38 11.30 1.94 -15.53
CA MET A 38 11.06 0.49 -15.69
C MET A 38 11.98 -0.34 -14.80
N LEU A 39 13.27 0.02 -14.72
CA LEU A 39 14.22 -0.69 -13.85
C LEU A 39 13.83 -0.58 -12.39
N VAL A 40 13.42 0.60 -11.93
CA VAL A 40 12.92 0.80 -10.56
C VAL A 40 11.68 -0.07 -10.31
N PHE A 41 10.75 -0.13 -11.26
CA PHE A 41 9.58 -1.01 -11.15
C PHE A 41 9.97 -2.50 -11.08
N TYR A 42 10.91 -2.94 -11.92
CA TYR A 42 11.40 -4.33 -11.89
C TYR A 42 12.13 -4.66 -10.58
N ASP A 43 12.92 -3.72 -10.06
CA ASP A 43 13.62 -3.87 -8.79
C ASP A 43 12.63 -4.07 -7.64
N TYR A 44 11.61 -3.20 -7.57
CA TYR A 44 10.48 -3.35 -6.63
C TYR A 44 9.82 -4.73 -6.77
N CYS A 45 9.43 -5.14 -7.98
CA CYS A 45 8.80 -6.45 -8.21
C CYS A 45 9.68 -7.63 -7.77
N SER A 46 11.00 -7.50 -7.93
CA SER A 46 11.96 -8.54 -7.55
C SER A 46 12.19 -8.64 -6.04
N SER A 47 11.90 -7.58 -5.29
CA SER A 47 11.97 -7.58 -3.82
C SER A 47 10.76 -8.19 -3.13
N ILE A 48 9.67 -8.49 -3.86
CA ILE A 48 8.45 -9.07 -3.29
C ILE A 48 8.72 -10.53 -2.92
N PRO A 49 8.58 -10.94 -1.64
CA PRO A 49 9.22 -12.15 -1.16
C PRO A 49 8.74 -13.44 -1.82
N ILE A 50 7.44 -13.68 -2.04
CA ILE A 50 6.94 -14.99 -2.53
C ILE A 50 5.52 -14.89 -3.15
N PRO A 51 5.28 -15.46 -4.36
CA PRO A 51 6.27 -15.74 -5.38
C PRO A 51 6.77 -14.42 -6.00
N PRO A 52 8.03 -14.33 -6.44
CA PRO A 52 8.52 -13.14 -7.13
C PRO A 52 7.66 -12.89 -8.38
N LEU A 53 7.26 -11.64 -8.58
CA LEU A 53 6.44 -11.29 -9.73
C LEU A 53 7.26 -11.42 -11.03
N PRO A 54 6.72 -12.08 -12.07
CA PRO A 54 7.44 -12.26 -13.32
C PRO A 54 7.57 -10.93 -14.05
N THR A 55 8.73 -10.66 -14.65
CA THR A 55 9.00 -9.42 -15.37
C THR A 55 7.96 -9.10 -16.44
N VAL A 56 7.30 -7.95 -16.32
CA VAL A 56 6.43 -7.39 -17.36
C VAL A 56 7.26 -7.12 -18.62
N PRO A 57 6.87 -7.59 -19.82
CA PRO A 57 7.61 -7.32 -21.06
C PRO A 57 7.76 -5.81 -21.33
N GLU A 58 8.94 -5.38 -21.79
CA GLU A 58 9.25 -3.96 -21.98
C GLU A 58 8.26 -3.25 -22.93
N GLU A 59 7.78 -3.96 -23.95
CA GLU A 59 6.81 -3.49 -24.94
C GLU A 59 5.42 -3.19 -24.35
N CYS A 60 5.12 -3.74 -23.16
CA CYS A 60 3.88 -3.46 -22.46
C CYS A 60 3.89 -2.09 -21.79
N PHE A 61 5.07 -1.54 -21.44
CA PHE A 61 5.13 -0.26 -20.72
C PHE A 61 4.64 0.90 -21.58
N VAL A 62 3.64 1.60 -21.05
CA VAL A 62 3.11 2.84 -21.58
C VAL A 62 3.47 3.95 -20.61
N PHE A 63 3.86 5.11 -21.13
CA PHE A 63 4.26 6.25 -20.31
C PHE A 63 3.39 7.46 -20.61
N TYR A 64 3.13 8.26 -19.58
CA TYR A 64 2.57 9.60 -19.73
C TYR A 64 3.62 10.57 -20.32
N GLU A 65 3.18 11.80 -20.59
CA GLU A 65 4.06 12.86 -21.10
C GLU A 65 5.15 13.23 -20.09
N ASN A 66 4.83 13.18 -18.80
CA ASN A 66 5.75 13.41 -17.69
C ASN A 66 6.68 12.23 -17.38
N VAL A 67 6.77 11.25 -18.29
CA VAL A 67 7.60 10.02 -18.22
C VAL A 67 7.27 9.04 -17.10
N ASP A 68 6.20 9.24 -16.34
CA ASP A 68 5.72 8.23 -15.39
C ASP A 68 5.04 7.06 -16.11
N ILE A 69 5.10 5.89 -15.47
CA ILE A 69 4.46 4.68 -15.99
C ILE A 69 2.95 4.87 -15.90
N ASN A 70 2.28 4.72 -17.04
CA ASN A 70 0.83 4.60 -17.10
C ASN A 70 0.48 3.14 -16.77
N PHE A 71 0.29 2.85 -15.47
CA PHE A 71 -0.04 1.51 -15.00
C PHE A 71 -1.30 0.93 -15.65
N PRO A 72 -2.44 1.64 -15.72
CA PRO A 72 -3.65 1.10 -16.36
C PRO A 72 -3.40 0.60 -17.80
N ARG A 73 -2.79 1.44 -18.65
CA ARG A 73 -2.51 1.06 -20.04
C ARG A 73 -1.39 0.03 -20.17
N THR A 74 -0.46 0.00 -19.22
CA THR A 74 0.61 -1.00 -19.17
C THR A 74 0.02 -2.39 -18.87
N PHE A 75 -0.87 -2.49 -17.89
CA PHE A 75 -1.52 -3.74 -17.53
C PHE A 75 -2.58 -4.19 -18.55
N ASP A 76 -3.27 -3.26 -19.23
CA ASP A 76 -4.11 -3.59 -20.39
C ASP A 76 -3.33 -4.29 -21.53
N ARG A 77 -2.04 -3.98 -21.68
CA ARG A 77 -1.15 -4.65 -22.63
C ARG A 77 -0.60 -5.96 -22.06
N ALA A 78 -0.17 -5.95 -20.81
CA ALA A 78 0.40 -7.11 -20.12
C ALA A 78 -0.60 -8.28 -20.06
N GLU A 79 -1.89 -8.00 -19.80
CA GLU A 79 -2.98 -8.97 -19.82
C GLU A 79 -3.08 -9.80 -21.10
N LYS A 80 -2.61 -9.27 -22.23
CA LYS A 80 -2.73 -9.93 -23.54
C LYS A 80 -1.59 -10.91 -23.83
N VAL A 81 -0.48 -10.80 -23.09
CA VAL A 81 0.78 -11.50 -23.41
C VAL A 81 1.36 -12.26 -22.23
N MET A 82 0.97 -11.92 -21.00
CA MET A 82 1.42 -12.60 -19.79
C MET A 82 0.43 -13.66 -19.34
N ASP A 83 0.92 -14.58 -18.52
CA ASP A 83 0.09 -15.56 -17.83
C ASP A 83 -0.97 -14.86 -16.94
N PRO A 84 -2.28 -15.16 -17.09
CA PRO A 84 -3.34 -14.59 -16.26
C PRO A 84 -3.10 -14.76 -14.75
N VAL A 85 -2.48 -15.87 -14.33
CA VAL A 85 -2.15 -16.08 -12.91
C VAL A 85 -1.12 -15.07 -12.41
N ALA A 86 -0.16 -14.69 -13.26
CA ALA A 86 0.82 -13.65 -12.93
C ALA A 86 0.19 -12.26 -12.86
N ILE A 87 -0.71 -11.94 -13.81
CA ILE A 87 -1.43 -10.66 -13.79
C ILE A 87 -2.31 -10.55 -12.54
N PHE A 88 -2.93 -11.65 -12.13
CA PHE A 88 -3.72 -11.68 -10.89
C PHE A 88 -2.87 -11.28 -9.69
N MET A 89 -1.67 -11.85 -9.53
CA MET A 89 -0.74 -11.49 -8.46
C MET A 89 -0.33 -10.02 -8.56
N TYR A 90 -0.03 -9.52 -9.77
CA TYR A 90 0.27 -8.10 -9.97
C TYR A 90 -0.86 -7.18 -9.49
N TYR A 91 -2.11 -7.53 -9.76
CA TYR A 91 -3.24 -6.73 -9.29
C TYR A 91 -3.42 -6.78 -7.77
N VAL A 92 -3.08 -7.88 -7.12
CA VAL A 92 -3.06 -7.94 -5.65
C VAL A 92 -1.94 -7.06 -5.08
N GLU A 93 -0.72 -7.15 -5.61
CA GLU A 93 0.42 -6.35 -5.13
C GLU A 93 0.24 -4.85 -5.38
N LEU A 94 -0.40 -4.48 -6.49
CA LEU A 94 -0.65 -3.08 -6.84
C LEU A 94 -1.97 -2.55 -6.27
N GLY A 95 -2.74 -3.36 -5.53
CA GLY A 95 -4.00 -2.96 -4.94
C GLY A 95 -5.13 -2.67 -5.94
N ASN A 96 -5.05 -3.23 -7.16
CA ASN A 96 -6.08 -3.09 -8.19
C ASN A 96 -7.20 -4.13 -7.99
N LEU A 97 -8.03 -3.93 -6.98
CA LEU A 97 -9.07 -4.89 -6.58
C LEU A 97 -10.15 -5.12 -7.64
N GLU A 98 -10.46 -4.10 -8.45
CA GLU A 98 -11.36 -4.27 -9.60
C GLU A 98 -10.74 -5.23 -10.62
N GLY A 99 -9.44 -5.04 -10.92
CA GLY A 99 -8.66 -5.94 -11.75
C GLY A 99 -8.64 -7.37 -11.21
N VAL A 100 -8.40 -7.55 -9.90
CA VAL A 100 -8.43 -8.86 -9.23
C VAL A 100 -9.79 -9.54 -9.43
N ARG A 101 -10.89 -8.84 -9.09
CA ARG A 101 -12.26 -9.37 -9.22
C ARG A 101 -12.60 -9.74 -10.67
N ARG A 102 -12.30 -8.84 -11.61
CA ARG A 102 -12.56 -9.03 -13.04
C ARG A 102 -11.80 -10.24 -13.56
N LEU A 103 -10.51 -10.34 -13.23
CA LEU A 103 -9.66 -11.41 -13.71
C LEU A 103 -10.06 -12.76 -13.10
N TRP A 104 -10.36 -12.81 -11.80
CA TRP A 104 -10.84 -14.02 -11.12
C TRP A 104 -11.99 -14.70 -11.85
N SER A 105 -12.99 -13.91 -12.28
CA SER A 105 -14.16 -14.40 -13.00
C SER A 105 -13.87 -15.01 -14.38
N ARG A 106 -12.67 -14.76 -14.93
CA ARG A 106 -12.23 -15.23 -16.24
C ARG A 106 -11.24 -16.39 -16.17
N LEU A 107 -10.71 -16.70 -14.99
CA LEU A 107 -9.74 -17.77 -14.83
C LEU A 107 -10.43 -19.14 -14.92
N ASP A 108 -9.76 -20.07 -15.60
CA ASP A 108 -10.17 -21.48 -15.60
C ASP A 108 -9.78 -22.18 -14.28
N ASP A 109 -10.34 -23.37 -14.04
CA ASP A 109 -10.12 -24.11 -12.80
C ASP A 109 -8.63 -24.44 -12.57
N HIS A 110 -7.88 -24.71 -13.63
CA HIS A 110 -6.44 -25.01 -13.52
C HIS A 110 -5.65 -23.76 -13.11
N GLN A 111 -5.99 -22.59 -13.63
CA GLN A 111 -5.43 -21.30 -13.23
C GLN A 111 -5.80 -20.95 -11.79
N LYS A 112 -7.05 -21.15 -11.38
CA LYS A 112 -7.49 -20.93 -10.00
C LYS A 112 -6.74 -21.83 -9.00
N VAL A 113 -6.53 -23.10 -9.33
CA VAL A 113 -5.72 -24.03 -8.51
C VAL A 113 -4.29 -23.51 -8.33
N ARG A 114 -3.67 -22.93 -9.36
CA ARG A 114 -2.33 -22.34 -9.25
C ARG A 114 -2.29 -21.15 -8.30
N ILE A 115 -3.36 -20.36 -8.23
CA ILE A 115 -3.50 -19.24 -7.28
C ILE A 115 -3.65 -19.78 -5.86
N TYR A 116 -4.51 -20.79 -5.62
CA TYR A 116 -4.63 -21.40 -4.30
C TYR A 116 -3.34 -22.07 -3.81
N ASN A 117 -2.49 -22.51 -4.73
CA ASN A 117 -1.17 -23.08 -4.43
C ASN A 117 -0.06 -22.02 -4.32
N CYS A 118 -0.35 -20.73 -4.46
CA CYS A 118 0.65 -19.69 -4.22
C CYS A 118 0.84 -19.54 -2.70
N ASN A 119 2.09 -19.39 -2.23
CA ASN A 119 2.39 -19.26 -0.79
C ASN A 119 2.12 -17.84 -0.26
N ASP A 120 1.11 -17.16 -0.79
CA ASP A 120 0.73 -15.80 -0.42
C ASP A 120 -0.68 -15.79 0.16
N GLU A 121 -0.77 -15.58 1.47
CA GLU A 121 -2.03 -15.63 2.20
C GLU A 121 -3.00 -14.50 1.83
N VAL A 122 -2.50 -13.33 1.41
CA VAL A 122 -3.37 -12.23 0.98
C VAL A 122 -3.98 -12.56 -0.39
N VAL A 123 -3.17 -13.12 -1.29
CA VAL A 123 -3.63 -13.59 -2.61
C VAL A 123 -4.67 -14.71 -2.45
N ILE A 124 -4.39 -15.71 -1.61
CA ILE A 124 -5.32 -16.81 -1.31
C ILE A 124 -6.62 -16.28 -0.71
N PHE A 125 -6.52 -15.36 0.26
CA PHE A 125 -7.70 -14.76 0.88
C PHE A 125 -8.58 -14.03 -0.14
N LEU A 126 -8.00 -13.21 -1.00
CA LEU A 126 -8.76 -12.49 -2.03
C LEU A 126 -9.41 -13.46 -3.03
N ALA A 127 -8.71 -14.53 -3.42
CA ALA A 127 -9.27 -15.57 -4.26
C ALA A 127 -10.51 -16.23 -3.61
N ASP A 128 -10.40 -16.65 -2.35
CA ASP A 128 -11.50 -17.26 -1.60
C ASP A 128 -12.68 -16.29 -1.41
N TYR A 129 -12.39 -15.02 -1.09
CA TYR A 129 -13.41 -13.98 -0.95
C TYR A 129 -14.14 -13.72 -2.28
N PHE A 130 -13.43 -13.64 -3.41
CA PHE A 130 -14.08 -13.42 -4.71
C PHE A 130 -14.80 -14.66 -5.25
N GLU A 131 -14.44 -15.86 -4.79
CA GLU A 131 -15.16 -17.09 -5.10
C GLU A 131 -16.45 -17.23 -4.29
N THR A 132 -16.39 -16.96 -2.98
CA THR A 132 -17.49 -17.27 -2.04
C THR A 132 -18.32 -16.07 -1.61
N GLY A 133 -17.75 -14.86 -1.69
CA GLY A 133 -18.30 -13.64 -1.11
C GLY A 133 -18.24 -13.59 0.42
N VAL A 134 -17.59 -14.56 1.07
CA VAL A 134 -17.57 -14.72 2.52
C VAL A 134 -16.25 -14.18 3.08
N ALA A 135 -16.33 -13.29 4.06
CA ALA A 135 -15.16 -12.83 4.80
C ALA A 135 -14.72 -13.87 5.84
N LEU A 136 -13.41 -13.95 6.09
CA LEU A 136 -12.85 -14.80 7.14
C LEU A 136 -13.33 -14.35 8.55
N PRO A 137 -13.39 -15.28 9.52
CA PRO A 137 -13.66 -14.94 10.92
C PRO A 137 -12.58 -14.00 11.49
N GLY A 138 -12.96 -13.18 12.47
CA GLY A 138 -12.22 -12.00 12.93
C GLY A 138 -10.71 -12.19 13.12
N ASN A 139 -10.27 -13.17 13.90
CA ASN A 139 -8.84 -13.38 14.20
C ASN A 139 -8.01 -13.68 12.95
N SER A 140 -8.55 -14.47 12.02
CA SER A 140 -7.88 -14.75 10.75
C SER A 140 -7.80 -13.51 9.89
N LEU A 141 -8.87 -12.70 9.86
CA LEU A 141 -8.90 -11.46 9.11
C LEU A 141 -7.86 -10.46 9.64
N VAL A 142 -7.67 -10.34 10.97
CA VAL A 142 -6.60 -9.52 11.60
C VAL A 142 -5.21 -9.91 11.10
N SER A 143 -4.91 -11.22 11.05
CA SER A 143 -3.63 -11.71 10.50
C SER A 143 -3.44 -11.30 9.03
N ILE A 144 -4.49 -11.46 8.21
CA ILE A 144 -4.45 -11.09 6.79
C ILE A 144 -4.30 -9.57 6.60
N HIS A 145 -4.99 -8.75 7.41
CA HIS A 145 -4.84 -7.30 7.38
C HIS A 145 -3.40 -6.87 7.66
N GLY A 146 -2.77 -7.45 8.69
CA GLY A 146 -1.37 -7.18 9.02
C GLY A 146 -0.43 -7.51 7.86
N LYS A 147 -0.71 -8.56 7.09
CA LYS A 147 0.08 -8.90 5.88
C LYS A 147 -0.21 -7.97 4.72
N ALA A 148 -1.46 -7.58 4.51
CA ALA A 148 -1.88 -6.69 3.44
C ALA A 148 -1.34 -5.27 3.61
N LYS A 149 -1.18 -4.79 4.85
CA LYS A 149 -0.56 -3.50 5.19
C LYS A 149 0.80 -3.32 4.52
N PHE A 150 1.63 -4.35 4.49
CA PHE A 150 2.96 -4.29 3.90
C PHE A 150 2.99 -4.49 2.37
N LYS A 151 1.85 -4.84 1.76
CA LYS A 151 1.74 -4.98 0.31
C LYS A 151 1.29 -3.68 -0.33
N ASN A 152 0.08 -3.26 0.01
CA ASN A 152 -0.58 -2.12 -0.61
C ASN A 152 -1.71 -1.60 0.27
N PHE A 153 -1.78 -0.28 0.41
CA PHE A 153 -2.84 0.37 1.18
C PHE A 153 -4.24 -0.01 0.70
N ASN A 154 -4.50 -0.06 -0.62
CA ASN A 154 -5.83 -0.36 -1.15
C ASN A 154 -6.30 -1.76 -0.78
N THR A 155 -5.40 -2.74 -0.82
CA THR A 155 -5.69 -4.12 -0.39
C THR A 155 -5.98 -4.16 1.11
N CYS A 156 -5.18 -3.47 1.91
CA CYS A 156 -5.37 -3.33 3.36
C CYS A 156 -6.71 -2.64 3.70
N ALA A 157 -7.01 -1.52 3.06
CA ALA A 157 -8.25 -0.75 3.21
C ALA A 157 -9.49 -1.56 2.84
N PHE A 158 -9.41 -2.38 1.79
CA PHE A 158 -10.49 -3.29 1.43
C PHE A 158 -10.75 -4.32 2.53
N ILE A 159 -9.70 -4.97 3.04
CA ILE A 159 -9.83 -5.91 4.17
C ILE A 159 -10.39 -5.20 5.41
N PHE A 160 -9.94 -3.97 5.68
CA PHE A 160 -10.43 -3.15 6.78
C PHE A 160 -11.96 -2.94 6.71
N LYS A 161 -12.51 -2.71 5.51
CA LYS A 161 -13.96 -2.56 5.31
C LYS A 161 -14.75 -3.85 5.54
N LEU A 162 -14.12 -5.02 5.48
CA LEU A 162 -14.79 -6.30 5.72
C LEU A 162 -15.02 -6.58 7.22
N TYR A 163 -14.33 -5.89 8.13
CA TYR A 163 -14.55 -6.06 9.55
C TYR A 163 -15.92 -5.54 10.02
N PRO A 164 -16.50 -6.16 11.06
CA PRO A 164 -17.51 -5.51 11.88
C PRO A 164 -16.99 -4.20 12.48
N VAL A 165 -17.88 -3.23 12.70
CA VAL A 165 -17.55 -1.90 13.24
C VAL A 165 -16.68 -1.95 14.51
N PRO A 166 -16.97 -2.77 15.54
CA PRO A 166 -16.14 -2.82 16.73
C PRO A 166 -14.69 -3.23 16.43
N THR A 167 -14.49 -4.16 15.49
CA THR A 167 -13.15 -4.61 15.09
C THR A 167 -12.43 -3.56 14.26
N ARG A 168 -13.13 -2.77 13.44
CA ARG A 168 -12.52 -1.61 12.75
C ARG A 168 -12.01 -0.58 13.76
N GLY A 169 -12.77 -0.32 14.82
CA GLY A 169 -12.32 0.57 15.91
C GLY A 169 -11.07 0.06 16.60
N PHE A 170 -11.03 -1.23 16.93
CA PHE A 170 -9.83 -1.88 17.47
C PHE A 170 -8.62 -1.74 16.53
N ILE A 171 -8.79 -2.02 15.23
CA ILE A 171 -7.71 -1.89 14.25
C ILE A 171 -7.21 -0.44 14.16
N LEU A 172 -8.10 0.56 14.14
CA LEU A 172 -7.70 1.97 14.14
C LEU A 172 -6.86 2.34 15.37
N ILE A 173 -7.26 1.87 16.56
CA ILE A 173 -6.49 2.09 17.79
C ILE A 173 -5.11 1.40 17.69
N CYS A 174 -5.04 0.17 17.17
CA CYS A 174 -3.76 -0.51 16.98
C CYS A 174 -2.84 0.24 16.00
N GLU A 175 -3.35 0.69 14.86
CA GLU A 175 -2.58 1.45 13.87
C GLU A 175 -2.13 2.81 14.42
N PHE A 176 -2.97 3.44 15.24
CA PHE A 176 -2.60 4.64 16.00
C PHE A 176 -1.44 4.37 16.96
N CYS A 177 -1.51 3.32 17.78
CA CYS A 177 -0.42 2.96 18.69
C CYS A 177 0.86 2.64 17.91
N ILE A 178 0.75 1.89 16.81
CA ILE A 178 1.87 1.58 15.92
C ILE A 178 2.54 2.86 15.40
N ALA A 179 1.74 3.83 14.92
CA ALA A 179 2.27 5.11 14.45
C ALA A 179 2.98 5.89 15.57
N LEU A 180 2.55 5.79 16.83
CA LEU A 180 3.24 6.45 17.94
C LEU A 180 4.54 5.75 18.36
N GLU A 181 4.56 4.42 18.33
CA GLU A 181 5.67 3.61 18.87
C GLU A 181 6.84 3.45 17.89
N HIS A 182 6.60 3.54 16.58
CA HIS A 182 7.62 3.34 15.57
C HIS A 182 8.65 4.48 15.50
N GLU A 183 9.90 4.14 15.21
CA GLU A 183 11.00 5.10 15.03
C GLU A 183 10.74 6.07 13.86
N ASP A 184 11.38 7.24 13.91
CA ASP A 184 11.12 8.36 13.00
C ASP A 184 11.27 7.99 11.51
N ASP A 185 12.21 7.09 11.18
CA ASP A 185 12.45 6.60 9.81
C ASP A 185 11.26 5.86 9.19
N SER A 186 10.36 5.32 10.02
CA SER A 186 9.15 4.62 9.59
C SER A 186 7.87 5.31 10.04
N TRP A 187 8.00 6.44 10.74
CA TRP A 187 6.87 7.18 11.31
C TRP A 187 5.97 7.73 10.23
N GLU A 188 6.55 8.29 9.16
CA GLU A 188 5.80 8.88 8.05
C GLU A 188 4.93 7.84 7.32
N ALA A 189 5.48 6.68 6.98
CA ALA A 189 4.73 5.60 6.33
C ALA A 189 3.59 5.05 7.21
N ASN A 190 3.81 4.96 8.53
CA ASN A 190 2.75 4.55 9.46
C ASN A 190 1.69 5.65 9.63
N CYS A 191 2.07 6.92 9.58
CA CYS A 191 1.12 8.03 9.57
C CYS A 191 0.29 8.05 8.28
N GLU A 192 0.90 7.81 7.13
CA GLU A 192 0.17 7.70 5.85
C GLU A 192 -0.87 6.58 5.89
N GLN A 193 -0.47 5.40 6.36
CA GLN A 193 -1.38 4.28 6.59
C GLN A 193 -2.53 4.65 7.54
N LEU A 194 -2.23 5.28 8.67
CA LEU A 194 -3.23 5.69 9.66
C LEU A 194 -4.19 6.75 9.09
N ALA A 195 -3.66 7.79 8.45
CA ALA A 195 -4.47 8.83 7.81
C ALA A 195 -5.43 8.25 6.77
N GLY A 196 -4.94 7.33 5.94
CA GLY A 196 -5.77 6.62 4.98
C GLY A 196 -6.91 5.85 5.65
N LEU A 197 -6.66 5.14 6.76
CA LEU A 197 -7.71 4.42 7.48
C LEU A 197 -8.67 5.36 8.21
N VAL A 198 -8.18 6.46 8.79
CA VAL A 198 -9.01 7.49 9.43
C VAL A 198 -9.94 8.14 8.41
N ALA A 199 -9.48 8.39 7.18
CA ALA A 199 -10.33 8.89 6.10
C ALA A 199 -11.48 7.93 5.72
N LEU A 200 -11.35 6.64 6.01
CA LEU A 200 -12.39 5.62 5.79
C LEU A 200 -13.33 5.44 7.00
N LYS A 201 -13.06 6.12 8.12
CA LYS A 201 -13.86 6.01 9.34
C LYS A 201 -15.19 6.74 9.17
N ASP A 202 -16.27 5.97 9.20
CA ASP A 202 -17.66 6.45 9.21
C ASP A 202 -18.42 6.04 10.48
N PHE A 203 -17.69 5.63 11.52
CA PHE A 203 -18.22 5.07 12.76
C PHE A 203 -17.55 5.68 14.00
N GLN A 204 -18.12 5.44 15.18
CA GLN A 204 -17.54 5.85 16.46
C GLN A 204 -16.61 4.77 17.00
N VAL A 205 -15.42 5.18 17.48
CA VAL A 205 -14.46 4.27 18.10
C VAL A 205 -14.78 4.13 19.59
N GLU A 206 -15.11 2.92 20.02
CA GLU A 206 -15.25 2.57 21.43
C GLU A 206 -13.91 2.07 21.98
N ILE A 207 -13.40 2.72 23.02
CA ILE A 207 -12.17 2.32 23.71
C ILE A 207 -12.59 1.41 24.88
N ASP A 208 -12.45 0.09 24.69
CA ASP A 208 -12.75 -0.91 25.71
C ASP A 208 -11.83 -0.73 26.93
N ASP A 209 -12.35 -1.03 28.13
CA ASP A 209 -11.65 -0.95 29.41
C ASP A 209 -10.31 -1.73 29.40
N ARG A 210 -10.24 -2.81 28.62
CA ARG A 210 -9.01 -3.59 28.43
C ARG A 210 -7.92 -2.82 27.68
N GLY A 211 -8.31 -1.98 26.72
CA GLY A 211 -7.39 -1.20 25.88
C GLY A 211 -7.03 0.17 26.47
N VAL A 212 -7.80 0.66 27.44
CA VAL A 212 -7.59 1.97 28.10
C VAL A 212 -6.17 2.11 28.65
N THR A 213 -5.71 1.12 29.43
CA THR A 213 -4.40 1.20 30.11
C THR A 213 -3.26 1.20 29.11
N ASP A 214 -3.37 0.38 28.06
CA ASP A 214 -2.34 0.25 27.03
C ASP A 214 -2.27 1.53 26.19
N LEU A 215 -3.43 2.04 25.73
CA LEU A 215 -3.50 3.29 24.96
C LEU A 215 -2.96 4.49 25.76
N GLU A 216 -3.34 4.60 27.04
CA GLU A 216 -2.82 5.66 27.92
C GLU A 216 -1.30 5.56 28.07
N THR A 217 -0.78 4.35 28.27
CA THR A 217 0.66 4.10 28.41
C THR A 217 1.42 4.44 27.13
N THR A 218 0.89 4.06 25.96
CA THR A 218 1.48 4.35 24.65
C THR A 218 1.52 5.86 24.40
N ILE A 219 0.43 6.59 24.66
CA ILE A 219 0.40 8.05 24.49
C ILE A 219 1.37 8.74 25.45
N ARG A 220 1.38 8.36 26.74
CA ARG A 220 2.30 8.97 27.72
C ARG A 220 3.76 8.74 27.36
N SER A 221 4.10 7.53 26.90
CA SER A 221 5.48 7.18 26.53
C SER A 221 5.93 7.87 25.24
N ASN A 222 4.99 8.18 24.34
CA ASN A 222 5.25 8.79 23.03
C ASN A 222 4.61 10.18 22.88
N TYR A 223 4.50 10.92 23.99
CA TYR A 223 3.71 12.14 24.05
C TYR A 223 4.15 13.22 23.05
N SER A 224 5.45 13.34 22.80
CA SER A 224 5.99 14.28 21.80
C SER A 224 5.52 13.96 20.38
N LYS A 225 5.43 12.68 19.99
CA LYS A 225 4.91 12.23 18.70
C LYS A 225 3.40 12.43 18.61
N TYR A 226 2.69 12.14 19.70
CA TYR A 226 1.25 12.39 19.80
C TYR A 226 0.89 13.88 19.56
N LEU A 227 1.65 14.81 20.14
CA LEU A 227 1.45 16.25 19.90
C LEU A 227 1.73 16.66 18.44
N ARG A 228 2.67 15.99 17.78
CA ARG A 228 3.07 16.24 16.38
C ARG A 228 2.30 15.42 15.36
N LEU A 229 1.32 14.62 15.78
CA LEU A 229 0.56 13.78 14.88
C LEU A 229 -0.17 14.67 13.85
N PRO A 230 -0.07 14.37 12.54
CA PRO A 230 -0.80 15.08 11.50
C PRO A 230 -2.32 15.11 11.78
N LYS A 231 -3.00 16.17 11.35
CA LYS A 231 -4.44 16.37 11.62
C LYS A 231 -5.30 15.23 11.06
N ASN A 232 -5.03 14.80 9.82
CA ASN A 232 -5.68 13.66 9.18
C ASN A 232 -5.37 12.29 9.83
N CYS A 233 -4.38 12.18 10.72
CA CYS A 233 -4.12 10.98 11.51
C CYS A 233 -4.88 10.96 12.85
N ARG A 234 -5.50 12.07 13.26
CA ARG A 234 -6.15 12.18 14.57
C ARG A 234 -7.49 11.47 14.58
N ILE A 235 -7.72 10.67 15.63
CA ILE A 235 -8.99 10.01 15.91
C ILE A 235 -9.69 10.82 17.00
N PRO A 236 -10.85 11.45 16.73
CA PRO A 236 -11.52 12.32 17.70
C PRO A 236 -11.76 11.69 19.08
N GLU A 237 -12.13 10.41 19.10
CA GLU A 237 -12.39 9.67 20.33
C GLU A 237 -11.11 9.40 21.15
N VAL A 238 -9.95 9.28 20.47
CA VAL A 238 -8.65 9.16 21.15
C VAL A 238 -8.19 10.52 21.69
N ASP A 239 -8.45 11.61 20.95
CA ASP A 239 -8.19 12.97 21.40
C ASP A 239 -9.02 13.33 22.66
N GLU A 240 -10.30 12.95 22.67
CA GLU A 240 -11.19 13.09 23.84
C GLU A 240 -10.66 12.28 25.02
N PHE A 241 -10.34 11.00 24.79
CA PHE A 241 -9.74 10.11 25.80
C PHE A 241 -8.48 10.70 26.42
N ALA A 242 -7.55 11.19 25.61
CA ALA A 242 -6.30 11.78 26.08
C ALA A 242 -6.56 13.03 26.95
N ARG A 243 -7.53 13.85 26.56
CA ARG A 243 -7.91 15.07 27.31
C ARG A 243 -8.47 14.72 28.69
N GLU A 244 -9.28 13.68 28.79
CA GLU A 244 -9.90 13.23 30.04
C GLU A 244 -8.92 12.53 30.98
N ARG A 245 -8.04 11.67 30.45
CA ARG A 245 -7.19 10.77 31.25
C ARG A 245 -5.78 11.28 31.50
N ILE A 246 -5.20 11.99 30.53
CA ILE A 246 -3.80 12.46 30.60
C ILE A 246 -3.77 13.93 31.02
N GLY A 247 -4.71 14.73 30.54
CA GLY A 247 -4.88 16.13 30.87
C GLY A 247 -4.98 17.04 29.65
N PRO A 248 -5.12 18.37 29.84
CA PRO A 248 -5.18 19.30 28.73
C PRO A 248 -3.89 19.28 27.92
N TYR A 249 -4.02 19.26 26.61
CA TYR A 249 -2.91 19.36 25.67
C TYR A 249 -3.31 20.26 24.51
N GLU A 250 -2.31 20.93 23.93
CA GLU A 250 -2.48 21.74 22.73
C GLU A 250 -1.71 21.01 21.62
N PRO A 251 -2.41 20.42 20.63
CA PRO A 251 -1.76 19.85 19.46
C PRO A 251 -0.81 20.86 18.84
N CYS A 252 0.36 20.42 18.37
CA CYS A 252 1.13 21.27 17.48
C CYS A 252 0.28 21.52 16.23
N ASP A 253 0.33 22.75 15.68
CA ASP A 253 -0.33 23.06 14.41
C ASP A 253 0.45 22.42 13.26
N VAL A 254 0.32 21.09 13.18
CA VAL A 254 0.85 20.28 12.09
C VAL A 254 -0.23 20.28 11.02
N PRO A 255 0.05 20.80 9.82
CA PRO A 255 -0.92 20.77 8.72
C PRO A 255 -1.32 19.33 8.41
N ASP A 256 -2.42 19.17 7.68
CA ASP A 256 -2.66 17.89 7.01
C ASP A 256 -1.41 17.56 6.22
N SER A 257 -0.93 16.33 6.36
CA SER A 257 0.09 15.83 5.45
C SER A 257 -0.51 15.81 4.04
N ASP A 258 0.28 16.23 3.05
CA ASP A 258 -0.09 16.19 1.62
C ASP A 258 -0.17 14.74 1.09
N TYR A 259 -0.55 13.77 1.93
CA TYR A 259 -0.76 12.39 1.51
C TYR A 259 -1.87 12.38 0.47
N PRO A 260 -1.64 11.74 -0.69
CA PRO A 260 -2.62 11.72 -1.76
C PRO A 260 -3.94 11.13 -1.25
N ASP A 261 -5.06 11.76 -1.61
CA ASP A 261 -6.37 11.14 -1.48
C ASP A 261 -6.29 9.77 -2.14
N VAL A 262 -6.53 8.72 -1.36
CA VAL A 262 -6.45 7.35 -1.85
C VAL A 262 -7.47 7.19 -2.97
N ALA A 263 -6.98 7.19 -4.21
CA ALA A 263 -7.79 7.00 -5.40
C ALA A 263 -8.17 5.51 -5.51
N TRP A 264 -9.48 5.27 -5.49
CA TRP A 264 -10.14 3.96 -5.67
C TRP A 264 -9.91 3.37 -7.05
#